data_AF-X7ECE8-F1
#
_entry.id   AF-X7ECE8-F1
#
_cell.length_a   1.000
_cell.length_b   1.000
_cell.length_c   1.000
_cell.angle_alpha   90.00
_cell.angle_beta   90.00
_cell.angle_gamma   90.00
#
_symmetry.space_group_name_H-M   'P 1'
#
loop_
_entity.id
_entity.type
_entity.pdbx_description
1 polymer ?
#
loop_
_entity_poly.entity_id
_entity_poly.type
_entity_poly.pdbx_seq_one_letter_code
_entity_poly.pdbx_strand_id
1 'polypeptide(L)'
;MSGFQVQQNRLRKISGVSHADSGKHDCNRLRAIVKVQVRGYVPEHVSVRQRIDDEMFTAEFDPAVLDELETDDAVISVAVSERLGIID
;
A
#
# COMPACT_ATOMS: atom_id res chain seq x y z
N MET A 1 -63.33 13.42 15.84
CA MET A 1 -62.82 13.08 17.18
C MET A 1 -61.84 11.93 17.02
N SER A 2 -60.61 12.17 17.46
CA SER A 2 -59.37 11.42 17.20
C SER A 2 -59.28 10.08 17.94
N GLY A 3 -58.45 9.17 17.40
CA GLY A 3 -57.99 7.99 18.12
C GLY A 3 -57.08 7.06 17.30
N PHE A 4 -55.99 7.57 16.71
CA PHE A 4 -54.95 6.73 16.12
C PHE A 4 -53.98 6.26 17.22
N GLN A 5 -53.99 4.96 17.52
CA GLN A 5 -53.11 4.32 18.49
C GLN A 5 -51.82 3.87 17.80
N VAL A 6 -50.70 4.54 18.10
CA VAL A 6 -49.36 4.14 17.64
C VAL A 6 -48.74 3.21 18.68
N GLN A 7 -48.73 1.91 18.40
CA GLN A 7 -47.95 0.94 19.17
C GLN A 7 -46.46 1.17 18.92
N GLN A 8 -45.73 1.44 20.00
CA GLN A 8 -44.29 1.66 20.01
C GLN A 8 -43.57 0.34 19.70
N ASN A 9 -43.02 0.23 18.49
CA ASN A 9 -42.19 -0.90 18.10
C ASN A 9 -40.81 -0.76 18.80
N ARG A 10 -40.55 -1.67 19.72
CA ARG A 10 -39.38 -1.69 20.60
C ARG A 10 -38.16 -2.11 19.77
N LEU A 11 -37.38 -1.15 19.24
CA LEU A 11 -36.13 -1.46 18.56
C LEU A 11 -35.18 -2.16 19.54
N ARG A 12 -34.97 -3.46 19.32
CA ARG A 12 -33.93 -4.24 19.98
C ARG A 12 -32.60 -3.68 19.47
N LYS A 13 -31.77 -3.16 20.38
CA LYS A 13 -30.36 -2.86 20.11
C LYS A 13 -29.73 -4.13 19.56
N ILE A 14 -29.50 -4.18 18.25
CA ILE A 14 -28.54 -5.11 17.69
C ILE A 14 -27.19 -4.66 18.24
N SER A 15 -26.72 -5.37 19.27
CA SER A 15 -25.31 -5.35 19.63
C SER A 15 -24.58 -5.83 18.38
N GLY A 16 -24.09 -4.86 17.60
CA GLY A 16 -23.11 -5.13 16.58
C GLY A 16 -21.97 -5.84 17.28
N VAL A 17 -21.86 -7.15 17.06
CA VAL A 17 -20.58 -7.81 17.14
C VAL A 17 -19.74 -7.10 16.08
N SER A 18 -19.04 -6.06 16.53
CA SER A 18 -17.88 -5.54 15.83
C SER A 18 -16.95 -6.73 15.69
N HIS A 19 -17.14 -7.49 14.61
CA HIS A 19 -16.01 -8.05 13.93
C HIS A 19 -15.18 -6.82 13.66
N ALA A 20 -14.16 -6.63 14.49
CA ALA A 20 -13.04 -5.80 14.16
C ALA A 20 -12.59 -6.35 12.80
N ASP A 21 -13.10 -5.70 11.75
CA ASP A 21 -12.48 -5.71 10.45
C ASP A 21 -11.00 -5.52 10.76
N SER A 22 -10.22 -6.54 10.48
CA SER A 22 -8.78 -6.52 10.68
C SER A 22 -8.28 -5.43 9.76
N GLY A 23 -8.28 -4.21 10.29
CA GLY A 23 -7.86 -3.01 9.61
C GLY A 23 -6.42 -3.25 9.22
N LYS A 24 -6.24 -3.58 7.94
CA LYS A 24 -5.09 -3.27 7.13
C LYS A 24 -3.84 -3.02 7.97
N HIS A 25 -3.11 -4.09 8.26
CA HIS A 25 -1.67 -3.99 8.06
C HIS A 25 -1.46 -3.84 6.54
N ASP A 26 -1.89 -2.72 5.94
CA ASP A 26 -1.25 -2.23 4.73
C ASP A 26 0.16 -1.87 5.22
N CYS A 27 1.04 -2.85 5.18
CA CYS A 27 2.46 -2.56 5.09
C CYS A 27 2.56 -1.65 3.87
N ASN A 28 2.71 -0.35 4.09
CA ASN A 28 2.62 0.70 3.07
C ASN A 28 3.84 0.60 2.14
N ARG A 29 3.89 -0.48 1.34
CA ARG A 29 5.00 -0.76 0.44
C ARG A 29 5.01 0.27 -0.66
N LEU A 30 6.16 0.90 -0.82
CA LEU A 30 6.40 1.80 -1.94
C LEU A 30 6.57 0.97 -3.21
N ARG A 31 6.07 1.52 -4.31
CA ARG A 31 6.34 1.01 -5.65
C ARG A 31 7.38 1.91 -6.27
N ALA A 32 8.42 1.36 -6.85
CA ALA A 32 9.43 2.14 -7.54
C ALA A 32 9.95 1.43 -8.78
N ILE A 33 10.56 2.23 -9.66
CA ILE A 33 11.42 1.73 -10.73
C ILE A 33 12.86 1.87 -10.24
N VAL A 34 13.60 0.77 -10.24
CA VAL A 34 15.00 0.72 -9.78
C VAL A 34 15.89 0.44 -10.98
N LYS A 35 16.95 1.23 -11.12
CA LYS A 35 18.03 0.99 -12.07
C LYS A 35 19.29 0.59 -11.29
N VAL A 36 19.92 -0.50 -11.68
CA VAL A 36 21.14 -1.02 -11.05
C VAL A 36 22.32 -0.94 -12.01
N GLN A 37 23.53 -0.84 -11.47
CA GLN A 37 24.77 -0.85 -12.23
C GLN A 37 25.16 -2.27 -12.64
N VAL A 38 24.92 -3.25 -11.77
CA VAL A 38 25.27 -4.65 -12.01
C VAL A 38 24.07 -5.40 -12.55
N ARG A 39 24.25 -6.00 -13.73
CA ARG A 39 23.19 -6.80 -14.39
C ARG A 39 22.69 -7.91 -13.49
N GLY A 40 21.38 -7.97 -13.34
CA GLY A 40 20.70 -8.98 -12.55
C GLY A 40 20.77 -8.80 -11.04
N TYR A 41 21.46 -7.77 -10.54
CA TYR A 41 21.49 -7.43 -9.12
C TYR A 41 20.09 -7.01 -8.64
N VAL A 42 19.71 -7.51 -7.47
CA VAL A 42 18.48 -7.15 -6.78
C VAL A 42 18.87 -6.91 -5.32
N PRO A 43 18.70 -5.69 -4.80
CA PRO A 43 19.01 -5.38 -3.41
C PRO A 43 18.20 -6.24 -2.43
N GLU A 44 18.74 -6.45 -1.23
CA GLU A 44 18.01 -7.17 -0.19
C GLU A 44 16.72 -6.42 0.21
N HIS A 45 15.73 -7.16 0.70
CA HIS A 45 14.41 -6.62 1.09
C HIS A 45 13.59 -5.97 -0.04
N VAL A 46 14.06 -6.05 -1.29
CA VAL A 46 13.32 -5.60 -2.48
C VAL A 46 12.61 -6.76 -3.15
N SER A 47 11.30 -6.63 -3.35
CA SER A 47 10.51 -7.57 -4.14
C SER A 47 10.36 -7.08 -5.58
N VAL A 48 10.99 -7.76 -6.53
CA VAL A 48 10.84 -7.45 -7.95
C VAL A 48 9.43 -7.82 -8.42
N ARG A 49 8.73 -6.87 -9.03
CA ARG A 49 7.40 -7.08 -9.62
C ARG A 49 7.48 -7.44 -11.09
N GLN A 50 8.31 -6.71 -11.83
CA GLN A 50 8.51 -6.89 -13.25
C GLN A 50 9.89 -6.38 -13.65
N ARG A 51 10.65 -7.17 -14.40
CA ARG A 51 11.89 -6.69 -15.05
C ARG A 51 11.55 -5.96 -16.35
N ILE A 52 12.16 -4.79 -16.52
CA ILE A 52 12.11 -4.01 -17.76
C ILE A 52 13.30 -4.43 -18.63
N ASP A 53 14.48 -4.58 -18.03
CA ASP A 53 15.72 -5.08 -18.64
C ASP A 53 16.65 -5.70 -17.57
N ASP A 54 17.83 -6.17 -17.95
CA ASP A 54 18.84 -6.75 -17.04
C ASP A 54 19.36 -5.76 -15.98
N GLU A 55 19.22 -4.46 -16.23
CA GLU A 55 19.69 -3.37 -15.36
C GLU A 55 18.54 -2.53 -14.78
N MET A 56 17.29 -2.83 -15.12
CA MET A 56 16.14 -2.02 -14.70
C MET A 56 14.90 -2.86 -14.41
N PHE A 57 14.26 -2.62 -13.28
CA PHE A 57 13.07 -3.34 -12.88
C PHE A 57 12.14 -2.50 -12.02
N THR A 58 10.88 -2.90 -11.99
CA THR A 58 9.90 -2.39 -11.04
C THR A 58 9.90 -3.23 -9.78
N ALA A 59 9.78 -2.58 -8.64
CA ALA A 59 9.92 -3.19 -7.33
C ALA A 59 8.88 -2.68 -6.34
N GLU A 60 8.66 -3.48 -5.32
CA GLU A 60 7.95 -3.15 -4.09
C GLU A 60 8.86 -3.39 -2.89
N PHE A 61 8.98 -2.40 -2.01
CA PHE A 61 9.77 -2.49 -0.78
C PHE A 61 9.16 -1.63 0.33
N ASP A 62 9.62 -1.84 1.55
CA ASP A 62 9.20 -1.02 2.70
C ASP A 62 9.85 0.38 2.62
N PRO A 63 9.12 1.47 2.90
CA PRO A 63 9.66 2.83 2.83
C PRO A 63 10.94 3.02 3.67
N ALA A 64 11.12 2.28 4.75
CA ALA A 64 12.34 2.35 5.58
C ALA A 64 13.62 1.94 4.83
N VAL A 65 13.48 1.18 3.73
CA VAL A 65 14.60 0.66 2.92
C VAL A 65 15.00 1.66 1.82
N LEU A 66 14.24 2.74 1.61
CA LEU A 66 14.51 3.69 0.53
C LEU A 66 15.91 4.34 0.67
N ASP A 67 16.26 4.81 1.85
CA ASP A 67 17.56 5.44 2.11
C ASP A 67 18.72 4.46 1.87
N GLU A 68 18.54 3.19 2.20
CA GLU A 68 19.53 2.14 1.95
C GLU A 68 19.70 1.90 0.44
N LEU A 69 18.61 1.91 -0.32
CA LEU A 69 18.65 1.75 -1.79
C LEU A 69 19.28 2.95 -2.50
N GLU A 70 19.09 4.16 -1.98
CA GLU A 70 19.70 5.37 -2.55
C GLU A 70 21.20 5.49 -2.23
N THR A 71 21.67 4.81 -1.19
CA THR A 71 23.08 4.79 -0.77
C THR A 71 23.84 3.54 -1.23
N ASP A 72 23.16 2.55 -1.81
CA ASP A 72 23.76 1.35 -2.39
C ASP A 72 24.55 1.71 -3.67
N ASP A 73 25.87 1.45 -3.67
CA ASP A 73 26.77 1.70 -4.81
C ASP A 73 26.35 0.95 -6.10
N ALA A 74 25.63 -0.17 -5.98
CA ALA A 74 25.14 -0.94 -7.10
C ALA A 74 23.78 -0.44 -7.63
N VAL A 75 23.14 0.53 -6.96
CA VAL A 75 21.89 1.17 -7.41
C VAL A 75 22.23 2.53 -8.04
N ILE A 76 21.86 2.70 -9.31
CA ILE A 76 22.07 3.96 -10.04
C ILE A 76 20.99 4.97 -9.69
N SER A 77 19.73 4.51 -9.59
CA SER A 77 18.60 5.40 -9.31
C SER A 77 17.36 4.63 -8.85
N VAL A 78 16.60 5.25 -7.95
CA VAL A 78 15.27 4.78 -7.51
C VAL A 78 14.23 5.85 -7.85
N ALA A 79 13.19 5.47 -8.58
CA ALA A 79 12.07 6.37 -8.93
C ALA A 79 10.78 5.85 -8.31
N VAL A 80 10.40 6.41 -7.15
CA VAL A 80 9.16 6.05 -6.45
C VAL A 80 7.95 6.49 -7.27
N SER A 81 7.05 5.55 -7.52
CA SER A 81 5.78 5.78 -8.22
C SER A 81 4.76 6.34 -7.24
N GLU A 82 4.65 7.67 -7.20
CA GLU A 82 3.55 8.32 -6.49
C GLU A 82 2.25 8.21 -7.29
N ARG A 83 1.13 8.01 -6.60
CA ARG A 83 -0.18 8.12 -7.26
C ARG A 83 -0.40 9.58 -7.60
N LEU A 84 -0.54 9.88 -8.88
CA LEU A 84 -1.02 11.18 -9.33
C LEU A 84 -2.38 11.45 -8.67
N GLY A 85 -2.43 12.47 -7.80
CA GLY A 85 -3.67 12.97 -7.24
C GLY A 85 -4.49 13.63 -8.34
N ILE A 86 -5.81 13.45 -8.29
CA ILE A 86 -6.72 14.25 -9.11
C ILE A 86 -6.73 15.66 -8.52
N ILE A 87 -6.38 16.65 -9.32
CA ILE A 87 -6.54 18.07 -8.96
C ILE A 87 -8.04 18.37 -9.13
N ASP A 88 -8.70 18.76 -8.03
CA ASP A 88 -10.10 19.23 -8.01
C ASP A 88 -10.20 20.67 -8.55
#